data_AF-A0A7X9TC58-F1
#
_entry.id   AF-A0A7X9TC58-F1
#
_cell.length_a   1.000
_cell.length_b   1.000
_cell.length_c   1.000
_cell.angle_alpha   90.00
_cell.angle_beta   90.00
_cell.angle_gamma   90.00
#
_symmetry.space_group_name_H-M   'P 1'
#
loop_
_entity.id
_entity.type
_entity.pdbx_description
1 polymer ?
#
loop_
_entity_poly.entity_id
_entity_poly.type
_entity_poly.pdbx_seq_one_letter_code
_entity_poly.pdbx_strand_id
1 'polypeptide(L)'
;MDAIYPATAFCDHPREVKQAARDRLVRITENGNGAYAFRFEEIFQREVDDAVEWALYVQRVSDAHLALRQTQASEMKRTAQSHLLWAVSLETRSGPVSGS
;
A
#
# COMPACT_ATOMS: atom_id res chain seq x y z
N MET A 1 23.55 7.31 -8.48
CA MET A 1 24.43 6.28 -7.90
C MET A 1 24.79 6.68 -6.49
N ASP A 2 24.73 5.73 -5.55
CA ASP A 2 25.20 5.94 -4.17
C ASP A 2 26.68 6.26 -4.17
N ALA A 3 27.09 7.19 -3.30
CA ALA A 3 28.50 7.55 -3.23
C ALA A 3 29.28 6.39 -2.60
N ILE A 4 30.42 6.03 -3.19
CA ILE A 4 31.28 4.96 -2.71
C ILE A 4 32.58 5.59 -2.21
N TYR A 5 32.93 5.34 -0.96
CA TYR A 5 34.18 5.81 -0.37
C TYR A 5 34.97 4.64 0.23
N PRO A 6 36.31 4.68 0.20
CA PRO A 6 37.12 3.80 1.02
C PRO A 6 36.94 4.15 2.51
N ALA A 7 37.13 3.18 3.41
CA ALA A 7 37.04 3.40 4.85
C ALA A 7 37.97 4.54 5.33
N THR A 8 39.14 4.70 4.72
CA THR A 8 40.10 5.78 5.03
C THR A 8 39.54 7.17 4.77
N ALA A 9 38.57 7.34 3.86
CA ALA A 9 37.96 8.64 3.58
C ALA A 9 37.21 9.25 4.77
N PHE A 10 36.80 8.45 5.77
CA PHE A 10 36.26 8.97 7.02
C PHE A 10 37.29 9.74 7.84
N CYS A 11 38.55 9.32 7.78
CA CYS A 11 39.66 10.01 8.44
C CYS A 11 40.13 11.18 7.59
N ASP A 12 40.32 10.94 6.29
CA ASP A 12 40.96 11.92 5.42
C ASP A 12 40.01 13.06 5.05
N HIS A 13 38.75 12.76 4.72
CA HIS A 13 37.78 13.70 4.12
C HIS A 13 36.42 13.66 4.85
N PRO A 14 36.37 13.81 6.19
CA PRO A 14 35.17 13.57 6.99
C PRO A 14 33.98 14.46 6.63
N ARG A 15 34.22 15.70 6.18
CA ARG A 15 33.15 16.63 5.79
C ARG A 15 32.44 16.18 4.52
N GLU A 16 33.18 15.71 3.53
CA GLU A 16 32.64 15.28 2.25
C GLU A 16 31.77 14.03 2.43
N VAL A 17 32.28 13.02 3.15
CA VAL A 17 31.56 11.78 3.42
C VAL A 17 30.29 12.03 4.22
N LYS A 18 30.35 12.87 5.26
CA LYS A 18 29.16 13.24 6.05
C LYS A 18 28.16 14.05 5.24
N GLN A 19 28.60 14.96 4.37
CA GLN A 19 27.68 15.71 3.52
C GLN A 19 26.97 14.78 2.53
N ALA A 20 27.70 13.85 1.90
CA ALA A 20 27.11 12.86 1.00
C ALA A 20 26.06 11.99 1.72
N ALA A 21 26.29 11.63 2.98
CA ALA A 21 25.38 10.81 3.78
C ALA A 21 24.09 11.51 4.23
N ARG A 22 24.06 12.86 4.21
CA ARG A 22 22.84 13.63 4.46
C ARG A 22 21.85 13.43 3.32
N ASP A 23 22.36 13.45 2.10
CA ASP A 23 21.54 13.45 0.90
C ASP A 23 21.17 12.03 0.45
N ARG A 24 22.02 11.04 0.71
CA ARG A 24 21.85 9.66 0.20
C ARG A 24 22.60 8.63 1.04
N LEU A 25 22.32 7.35 0.78
CA LEU A 25 23.12 6.25 1.31
C LEU A 25 24.55 6.33 0.77
N VAL A 26 25.52 6.14 1.65
CA VAL A 26 26.93 6.05 1.29
C VAL A 26 27.41 4.61 1.48
N ARG A 27 28.11 4.03 0.51
CA ARG A 27 28.73 2.71 0.65
C ARG A 27 30.20 2.87 0.99
N ILE A 28 30.66 2.11 1.96
CA ILE A 28 32.05 2.08 2.40
C ILE A 28 32.68 0.76 1.97
N THR A 29 33.85 0.86 1.36
CA THR A 29 34.66 -0.30 0.97
C THR A 29 35.89 -0.42 1.86
N GLU A 30 36.23 -1.65 2.24
CA GLU A 30 37.51 -2.00 2.84
C GLU A 30 38.27 -2.91 1.86
N ASN A 31 39.48 -2.53 1.49
CA ASN A 31 40.33 -3.28 0.53
C ASN A 31 39.65 -3.59 -0.81
N GLY A 32 38.79 -2.69 -1.29
CA GLY A 32 38.03 -2.87 -2.53
C GLY A 32 36.87 -3.85 -2.43
N ASN A 33 36.63 -4.44 -1.26
CA ASN A 33 35.47 -5.28 -0.98
C ASN A 33 34.42 -4.44 -0.22
N GLY A 34 33.23 -4.29 -0.78
CA GLY A 34 32.17 -3.47 -0.19
C GLY A 34 31.35 -4.28 0.82
N ALA A 35 31.18 -3.77 2.05
CA ALA A 35 30.29 -4.42 3.02
C ALA A 35 29.49 -3.47 3.92
N TYR A 36 29.83 -2.18 3.98
CA TYR A 36 29.20 -1.27 4.94
C TYR A 36 28.42 -0.15 4.24
N ALA A 37 27.27 0.20 4.80
CA ALA A 37 26.48 1.34 4.37
C ALA A 37 26.38 2.35 5.52
N PHE A 38 26.49 3.62 5.19
CA PHE A 38 26.46 4.72 6.13
C PHE A 38 25.33 5.69 5.76
N ARG A 39 24.53 6.00 6.77
CA ARG A 39 23.43 6.97 6.74
C ARG A 39 23.32 7.59 8.12
N PHE A 40 22.82 8.83 8.20
CA PHE A 40 22.39 9.37 9.49
C PHE A 40 21.17 8.61 9.99
N GLU A 41 21.23 8.19 11.25
CA GLU A 41 20.16 7.43 11.92
C GLU A 41 18.81 8.17 11.86
N GLU A 42 18.78 9.46 12.16
CA GLU A 42 17.56 10.28 12.11
C GLU A 42 16.90 10.26 10.72
N ILE A 43 17.71 10.33 9.66
CA ILE A 43 17.19 10.31 8.28
C ILE A 43 16.70 8.92 7.92
N PHE A 44 17.45 7.88 8.29
CA PHE A 44 17.05 6.50 8.06
C PHE A 44 15.75 6.15 8.79
N GLN A 45 15.64 6.53 10.07
CA GLN A 45 14.44 6.28 10.86
C GLN A 45 13.23 6.99 10.26
N ARG A 46 13.38 8.25 9.83
CA ARG A 46 12.31 8.98 9.14
C ARG A 46 11.88 8.28 7.85
N GLU A 47 12.82 7.83 7.02
CA GLU A 47 12.49 7.09 5.79
C GLU A 47 11.74 5.77 6.08
N VAL A 48 12.08 5.09 7.18
CA VAL A 48 11.36 3.89 7.65
C VAL A 48 9.94 4.25 8.12
N ASP A 49 9.80 5.28 8.95
CA ASP A 49 8.52 5.72 9.49
C ASP A 49 7.57 6.17 8.37
N ASP A 50 8.07 6.93 7.40
CA ASP A 50 7.32 7.35 6.21
C ASP A 50 6.86 6.13 5.40
N ALA A 51 7.74 5.14 5.18
CA ALA A 51 7.40 3.93 4.45
C ALA A 51 6.33 3.08 5.16
N VAL A 52 6.40 2.99 6.49
CA VAL A 52 5.41 2.30 7.32
C VAL A 52 4.06 3.03 7.25
N GLU A 53 4.06 4.35 7.39
CA GLU A 53 2.83 5.16 7.29
C GLU A 53 2.16 4.96 5.92
N TRP A 54 2.93 5.03 4.83
CA TRP A 54 2.45 4.79 3.48
C TRP A 54 1.87 3.38 3.31
N ALA A 55 2.55 2.36 3.80
CA ALA A 55 2.07 0.98 3.72
C ALA A 55 0.72 0.81 4.45
N LEU A 56 0.61 1.36 5.67
CA LEU A 56 -0.62 1.33 6.45
C LEU A 56 -1.75 2.12 5.77
N TYR A 57 -1.44 3.26 5.15
CA TYR A 57 -2.41 4.04 4.39
C TYR A 57 -2.96 3.24 3.21
N VAL A 58 -2.09 2.66 2.38
CA VAL A 58 -2.47 1.85 1.22
C VAL A 58 -3.31 0.65 1.64
N GLN A 59 -2.95 -0.01 2.75
CA GLN A 59 -3.73 -1.11 3.31
C GLN A 59 -5.15 -0.65 3.68
N ARG A 60 -5.29 0.43 4.46
CA ARG A 60 -6.61 0.96 4.86
C ARG A 60 -7.50 1.30 3.66
N VAL A 61 -6.94 1.91 2.62
CA VAL A 61 -7.68 2.25 1.40
C VAL A 61 -8.11 0.98 0.65
N SER A 62 -7.23 -0.01 0.58
CA SER A 62 -7.51 -1.30 -0.07
C SER A 62 -8.62 -2.05 0.64
N ASP A 63 -8.59 -2.09 1.97
CA ASP A 63 -9.60 -2.72 2.81
C ASP A 63 -10.96 -2.03 2.66
N ALA A 64 -10.99 -0.70 2.70
CA ALA A 64 -12.21 0.08 2.48
C ALA A 64 -12.82 -0.17 1.09
N HIS A 65 -11.99 -0.26 0.05
CA HIS A 65 -12.44 -0.55 -1.30
C HIS A 65 -12.99 -1.98 -1.42
N LEU A 66 -12.37 -2.97 -0.77
CA LEU A 66 -12.87 -4.34 -0.73
C LEU A 66 -14.23 -4.42 -0.02
N ALA A 67 -14.37 -3.75 1.14
CA ALA A 67 -15.62 -3.69 1.89
C ALA A 67 -16.74 -3.04 1.06
N LEU A 68 -16.45 -1.95 0.34
CA LEU A 68 -17.42 -1.30 -0.55
C LEU A 68 -17.93 -2.27 -1.62
N ARG A 69 -17.02 -3.01 -2.28
CA ARG A 69 -17.40 -3.99 -3.31
C ARG A 69 -18.30 -5.10 -2.76
N GLN A 70 -18.02 -5.58 -1.55
CA GLN A 70 -18.84 -6.61 -0.89
C GLN A 70 -20.24 -6.08 -0.56
N THR A 71 -20.34 -4.85 -0.08
CA THR A 71 -21.63 -4.19 0.18
C THR A 71 -22.43 -4.03 -1.10
N GLN A 72 -21.83 -3.48 -2.16
CA GLN A 72 -22.49 -3.31 -3.46
C GLN A 72 -22.99 -4.64 -4.05
N ALA A 73 -22.18 -5.71 -3.97
CA ALA A 73 -22.58 -7.02 -4.43
C ALA A 73 -23.76 -7.59 -3.62
N SER A 74 -23.76 -7.37 -2.30
CA SER A 74 -24.84 -7.82 -1.42
C SER A 74 -26.14 -7.06 -1.68
N GLU A 75 -26.06 -5.75 -1.90
CA GLU A 75 -27.22 -4.92 -2.27
C GLU A 75 -27.80 -5.35 -3.62
N MET A 76 -26.96 -5.59 -4.62
CA MET A 76 -27.41 -6.01 -5.95
C MET A 76 -28.14 -7.36 -5.90
N LYS A 77 -27.63 -8.32 -5.11
CA LYS A 77 -28.32 -9.60 -4.85
C LYS A 77 -29.68 -9.38 -4.18
N ARG A 78 -29.75 -8.52 -3.16
CA ARG A 78 -30.99 -8.21 -2.44
C ARG A 78 -32.03 -7.60 -3.38
N THR A 79 -31.65 -6.64 -4.21
CA THR A 79 -32.54 -6.00 -5.19
C THR A 79 -33.06 -7.01 -6.22
N ALA A 80 -32.19 -7.88 -6.75
CA ALA A 80 -32.60 -8.92 -7.67
C ALA A 80 -33.61 -9.90 -7.03
N GLN A 81 -33.36 -10.31 -5.79
CA GLN A 81 -34.29 -11.16 -5.04
C GLN A 81 -35.65 -10.47 -4.81
N SER A 82 -35.65 -9.19 -4.44
CA SER A 82 -36.89 -8.41 -4.28
C SER A 82 -37.69 -8.32 -5.58
N HIS A 83 -37.02 -8.11 -6.72
CA HIS A 83 -37.68 -8.09 -8.04
C HIS A 83 -38.29 -9.46 -8.40
N LEU A 84 -37.57 -10.55 -8.14
CA LEU A 84 -38.09 -11.91 -8.38
C LEU A 84 -39.32 -12.21 -7.52
N LEU A 85 -39.26 -11.88 -6.22
CA LEU A 85 -40.39 -12.05 -5.31
C LEU A 85 -41.61 -11.22 -5.75
N TRP A 86 -41.38 -9.99 -6.21
CA TRP A 86 -42.44 -9.15 -6.75
C TRP A 86 -43.06 -9.75 -8.01
N ALA A 87 -42.25 -10.23 -8.96
CA ALA A 87 -42.75 -10.85 -10.19
C ALA A 87 -43.62 -12.10 -9.91
N VAL A 88 -43.17 -12.99 -9.02
CA VAL A 88 -43.94 -14.18 -8.60
C VAL A 88 -45.27 -13.80 -7.93
N SER A 89 -45.28 -12.73 -7.14
CA SER A 89 -46.49 -12.21 -6.49
C SER A 89 -47.52 -11.68 -7.50
N LEU A 90 -47.06 -11.11 -8.61
CA LEU A 90 -47.96 -10.66 -9.69
C LEU A 90 -48.57 -11.84 -10.44
N GLU A 91 -47.78 -12.86 -10.78
CA GLU A 91 -48.28 -14.06 -11.47
C GLU A 91 -49.32 -14.82 -10.63
N THR A 92 -49.09 -14.93 -9.32
CA THR A 92 -50.02 -15.62 -8.41
C THR A 92 -51.32 -14.83 -8.16
N ARG A 93 -51.33 -13.51 -8.35
CA ARG A 93 -52.55 -12.68 -8.29
C ARG A 93 -53.36 -12.69 -9.59
N SER A 94 -52.79 -13.15 -10.70
CA SER A 94 -53.46 -13.25 -12.01
C SER A 94 -54.03 -14.65 -12.29
N GLY A 95 -54.37 -15.42 -11.25
CA GLY A 95 -55.05 -16.73 -11.38
C GLY A 95 -56.31 -16.67 -12.27
N PRO A 96 -56.69 -17.78 -12.92
CA PRO A 96 -57.60 -17.78 -14.05
C PRO A 96 -58.92 -17.12 -13.68
N VAL A 97 -59.34 -16.15 -14.50
CA VAL A 97 -60.72 -15.69 -14.54
C VAL A 97 -61.56 -16.92 -14.92
N SER A 98 -62.14 -17.59 -13.93
CA SER A 98 -63.15 -18.62 -14.14
C SER A 98 -64.32 -17.97 -14.87
N GLY A 99 -64.35 -18.15 -16.19
CA GLY A 99 -65.47 -17.77 -17.02
C GLY A 99 -66.56 -18.83 -16.94
N SER A 100 -67.74 -18.36 -16.53
CA SER A 100 -69.09 -18.98 -16.58
C SER A 100 -69.37 -20.17 -15.67
#